data_AF-R4MKQ5-F1
#
_entry.id   AF-R4MKQ5-F1
#
_cell.length_a   1.000
_cell.length_b   1.000
_cell.length_c   1.000
_cell.angle_alpha   90.00
_cell.angle_beta   90.00
_cell.angle_gamma   90.00
#
_symmetry.space_group_name_H-M   'P 1'
#
loop_
_entity.id
_entity.type
_entity.pdbx_description
1 polymer ?
#
loop_
_entity_poly.entity_id
_entity_poly.type
_entity_poly.pdbx_seq_one_letter_code
_entity_poly.pdbx_strand_id
1 'polypeptide(L)' 'MNFAVLPPEVNSARIFAGAGLGPMLAAASAWDGLAEDHRVGTLVGDHRWRATRGMVRRRWR' A
#
# COMPACT_ATOMS: atom_id res chain seq x y z
N MET A 1 -15.43 8.76 22.35
CA MET A 1 -14.28 9.52 22.89
C MET A 1 -14.69 10.98 22.99
N ASN A 2 -14.49 11.67 24.12
CA ASN A 2 -14.73 13.11 24.22
C ASN A 2 -13.48 13.80 24.78
N PHE A 3 -12.84 14.65 23.98
CA PHE A 3 -11.62 15.37 24.38
C PHE A 3 -11.91 16.73 25.02
N ALA A 4 -13.13 17.25 24.89
CA ALA A 4 -13.53 18.55 25.44
C ALA A 4 -13.65 18.55 26.97
N VAL A 5 -13.72 17.37 27.60
CA VAL A 5 -13.75 17.22 29.07
C VAL A 5 -12.35 17.21 29.70
N LEU A 6 -11.29 17.12 28.89
CA LEU A 6 -9.91 17.17 29.36
C LEU A 6 -9.38 18.61 29.27
N PRO A 7 -8.58 19.05 30.25
CA PRO A 7 -7.95 20.36 30.18
C PRO A 7 -6.95 20.42 29.01
N PRO A 8 -6.68 21.61 28.45
CA PRO A 8 -5.88 21.78 27.24
C PRO A 8 -4.44 21.25 27.39
N GLU A 9 -3.88 21.25 28.60
CA GLU A 9 -2.55 20.73 28.92
C GLU A 9 -2.46 19.22 28.65
N VAL A 10 -3.52 18.47 29.00
CA VAL A 10 -3.57 17.01 28.82
C VAL A 10 -3.72 16.66 27.35
N ASN A 11 -4.58 17.37 26.62
CA ASN A 11 -4.73 17.16 25.18
C ASN A 11 -3.45 17.53 24.43
N SER A 12 -2.82 18.65 24.80
CA SER A 12 -1.55 19.09 24.20
C SER A 12 -0.43 18.10 24.47
N ALA A 13 -0.26 17.64 25.71
CA ALA A 13 0.75 16.64 26.05
C ALA A 13 0.60 15.36 25.22
N ARG A 14 -0.63 14.92 24.94
CA ARG A 14 -0.89 13.75 24.09
C ARG A 14 -0.59 13.98 22.60
N ILE A 15 -0.75 15.21 22.10
CA ILE A 15 -0.44 15.55 20.70
C ILE A 15 1.06 15.66 20.50
N PHE A 16 1.78 16.26 21.46
CA PHE A 16 3.22 16.50 21.34
C PHE A 16 4.09 15.32 21.82
N ALA A 17 3.54 14.43 22.65
CA ALA A 17 4.19 13.18 22.98
C ALA A 17 3.95 12.13 21.89
N GLY A 18 5.01 11.47 21.43
CA GLY A 18 4.91 10.33 20.52
C GLY A 18 6.05 10.26 19.51
N ALA A 19 6.01 9.23 18.65
CA ALA A 19 7.04 8.97 17.65
C ALA A 19 6.98 9.91 16.42
N GLY A 20 6.09 10.91 16.43
CA GLY A 20 5.84 11.79 15.29
C GLY A 20 5.32 11.03 14.06
N LEU A 21 5.55 11.59 12.87
CA LEU A 21 5.06 11.03 11.61
C LEU A 21 6.00 9.98 10.99
N GLY A 22 7.19 9.78 11.55
CA GLY A 22 8.22 8.88 11.00
C GLY A 22 7.71 7.46 10.69
N PRO A 23 7.02 6.77 11.63
CA PRO A 23 6.45 5.45 11.36
C PRO A 23 5.42 5.44 10.22
N MET A 24 4.64 6.51 10.08
CA MET A 24 3.63 6.63 9.02
C MET A 24 4.28 6.87 7.65
N LEU A 25 5.37 7.64 7.61
CA LEU A 25 6.19 7.80 6.39
C LEU A 25 6.88 6.50 5.98
N ALA A 26 7.41 5.74 6.95
CA ALA A 26 7.99 4.43 6.67
C ALA A 26 6.95 3.46 6.09
N ALA A 27 5.75 3.42 6.68
CA ALA A 27 4.65 2.62 6.16
C ALA A 27 4.25 3.05 4.74
N ALA A 28 4.16 4.36 4.46
CA ALA A 28 3.86 4.86 3.13
C ALA A 28 4.91 4.38 2.10
N SER A 29 6.20 4.50 2.43
CA SER A 29 7.26 4.03 1.54
C SER A 29 7.22 2.51 1.28
N ALA A 30 6.81 1.72 2.28
CA ALA A 30 6.63 0.29 2.12
C ALA A 30 5.45 -0.04 1.18
N TRP A 31 4.36 0.72 1.27
CA TRP A 31 3.23 0.59 0.35
C TRP A 31 3.60 1.00 -1.08
N ASP A 32 4.39 2.06 -1.25
CA ASP A 32 4.92 2.45 -2.56
C ASP A 32 5.79 1.33 -3.16
N GLY A 33 6.66 0.73 -2.34
CA GLY A 33 7.46 -0.43 -2.75
C GLY A 33 6.62 -1.63 -3.18
N LEU A 34 5.56 -1.96 -2.42
CA LEU A 34 4.65 -3.05 -2.80
C LEU A 34 3.91 -2.77 -4.12
N ALA A 35 3.47 -1.54 -4.34
CA ALA A 35 2.79 -1.15 -5.57
C ALA A 35 3.73 -1.29 -6.79
N GLU A 36 5.00 -0.93 -6.62
CA GLU A 36 6.02 -1.09 -7.65
C GLU A 36 6.29 -2.56 -7.96
N ASP A 37 6.43 -3.42 -6.95
CA ASP A 37 6.58 -4.87 -7.13
C ASP A 37 5.39 -5.46 -7.89
N HIS A 38 4.16 -5.03 -7.56
CA HIS A 38 2.95 -5.47 -8.24
C HIS A 38 2.90 -5.01 -9.70
N ARG A 39 3.38 -3.78 -9.98
CA ARG A 39 3.49 -3.22 -11.33
C ARG A 39 4.53 -3.98 -12.15
N VAL A 40 5.71 -4.24 -11.60
CA VAL A 40 6.76 -5.04 -12.25
C VAL A 40 6.25 -6.46 -12.52
N GLY A 41 5.58 -7.08 -11.55
CA GLY A 41 4.94 -8.39 -11.72
C GLY A 41 3.87 -8.40 -12.83
N THR A 42 3.17 -7.30 -13.05
CA THR A 42 2.22 -7.15 -14.17
C THR A 42 2.96 -7.02 -15.52
N LEU A 43 4.05 -6.24 -15.57
CA LEU A 43 4.87 -6.08 -16.77
C LEU A 43 5.61 -7.38 -17.15
N VAL A 44 6.03 -8.15 -16.14
CA VAL A 44 6.72 -9.45 -16.31
C VAL A 44 5.72 -10.61 -16.47
N GLY A 45 4.50 -10.50 -15.93
CA GLY A 45 3.55 -11.61 -15.86
C GLY A 45 2.75 -11.88 -17.14
N ASP A 46 2.72 -10.96 -18.10
CA ASP A 46 1.74 -11.02 -19.18
C ASP A 46 2.22 -11.73 -20.46
N HIS A 47 3.47 -12.17 -20.55
CA HIS A 47 3.98 -12.87 -21.74
C HIS A 47 3.63 -14.37 -21.75
N ARG A 48 3.77 -15.07 -20.61
CA ARG A 48 3.46 -16.51 -20.52
C ARG A 48 1.96 -16.79 -20.55
N TRP A 49 1.17 -15.92 -19.94
CA TRP A 49 -0.29 -16.04 -19.87
C TRP A 49 -1.00 -15.77 -21.21
N ARG A 50 -0.51 -14.78 -21.99
CA ARG A 50 -1.04 -14.52 -23.34
C ARG A 50 -0.73 -15.66 -24.32
N ALA A 51 0.46 -16.26 -24.23
CA ALA A 51 0.87 -17.35 -25.11
C ALA A 51 -0.06 -18.57 -24.99
N THR A 52 -0.38 -18.99 -23.76
CA THR A 52 -1.24 -20.17 -23.52
C THR A 52 -2.71 -19.92 -23.84
N ARG A 53 -3.24 -18.72 -23.56
CA ARG A 53 -4.60 -18.33 -24.00
C ARG A 53 -4.75 -18.25 -25.52
N GLY A 54 -3.69 -17.80 -26.22
CA GLY A 54 -3.67 -17.75 -27.69
C GLY A 54 -3.68 -19.15 -28.34
N MET A 55 -3.04 -20.14 -27.71
CA MET A 55 -2.99 -21.52 -28.20
C MET A 55 -4.35 -22.24 -28.14
N VAL A 56 -5.13 -22.03 -27.06
CA VAL A 56 -6.47 -22.65 -26.92
C VAL A 56 -7.45 -22.17 -28.00
N ARG A 57 -7.37 -20.91 -28.42
CA ARG A 57 -8.22 -20.37 -29.51
C ARG A 57 -7.82 -20.86 -30.91
N ARG A 58 -6.57 -21.30 -31.11
CA ARG A 58 -6.04 -21.77 -32.41
C ARG A 58 -6.25 -23.27 -32.66
N ARG A 59 -6.58 -24.05 -31.62
CA ARG A 59 -6.77 -25.52 -31.71
C ARG A 59 -8.15 -25.95 -32.18
N TRP A 60 -9.12 -25.03 -32.22
CA TRP A 60 -10.49 -25.28 -32.71
C TRP A 60 -10.77 -24.56 -34.03
N ARG A 61 -9.76 -24.52 -34.92
CA ARG A 61 -9.88 -24.16 -36.33
C ARG A 61 -9.31 -25.29 -37.17
#